data_AF-A0A6B2UE93-F1
#
_entry.id   AF-A0A6B2UE93-F1
#
_cell.length_a   1.000
_cell.length_b   1.000
_cell.length_c   1.000
_cell.angle_alpha   90.00
_cell.angle_beta   90.00
_cell.angle_gamma   90.00
#
_symmetry.space_group_name_H-M   'P 1'
#
loop_
_entity.id
_entity.type
_entity.pdbx_description
1 polymer ?
#
loop_
_entity_poly.entity_id
_entity_poly.type
_entity_poly.pdbx_seq_one_letter_code
_entity_poly.pdbx_strand_id
1 'polypeptide(L)'
;VHRGAVRAAIGTRAAMFAPVRDLGLVALWEDGDSGHSEDHAPQPHAREVLVLRASREAGAEGPPAPAFLLGSVGCTVEAAQLVR
;
A
#
# COMPACT_ATOMS: atom_id res chain seq x y z
N VAL A 1 -4.72 -18.33 -13.41
CA VAL A 1 -4.01 -17.47 -12.44
C VAL A 1 -2.51 -17.62 -12.62
N HIS A 2 -1.84 -16.64 -13.22
CA HIS A 2 -0.37 -16.64 -13.33
C HIS A 2 0.24 -16.29 -11.98
N ARG A 3 0.59 -17.32 -11.18
CA ARG A 3 1.35 -17.14 -9.94
C ARG A 3 2.79 -16.83 -10.32
N GLY A 4 3.17 -15.55 -10.24
CA GLY A 4 4.58 -15.12 -10.22
C GLY A 4 5.13 -14.41 -11.46
N ALA A 5 4.33 -14.20 -12.51
CA ALA A 5 4.75 -13.42 -13.69
C ALA A 5 4.49 -11.91 -13.55
N VAL A 6 3.58 -11.51 -12.65
CA VAL A 6 3.20 -10.11 -12.45
C VAL A 6 4.21 -9.44 -11.53
N ARG A 7 4.92 -8.44 -12.06
CA ARG A 7 5.94 -7.66 -11.34
C ARG A 7 5.40 -6.36 -10.74
N ALA A 8 4.21 -5.95 -11.14
CA ALA A 8 3.53 -4.75 -10.64
C ALA A 8 2.02 -4.92 -10.74
N ALA A 9 1.29 -4.32 -9.81
CA ALA A 9 -0.15 -4.21 -9.87
C ALA A 9 -0.52 -2.73 -9.76
N ILE A 10 -1.40 -2.27 -10.65
CA ILE A 10 -1.89 -0.89 -10.70
C ILE A 10 -3.40 -0.97 -10.74
N GLY A 11 -4.05 -0.13 -9.96
CA GLY A 11 -5.50 -0.03 -9.92
C GLY A 11 -5.93 0.93 -8.83
N THR A 12 -7.22 0.87 -8.51
CA THR A 12 -7.82 1.65 -7.43
C THR A 12 -7.72 0.88 -6.11
N ARG A 13 -8.68 1.07 -5.20
CA ARG A 13 -8.79 0.44 -3.88
C ARG A 13 -8.36 -1.03 -3.82
N ALA A 14 -8.87 -1.88 -4.70
CA ALA A 14 -8.63 -3.33 -4.63
C ALA A 14 -7.18 -3.76 -4.94
N ALA A 15 -6.38 -2.90 -5.60
CA ALA A 15 -4.99 -3.20 -5.92
C ALA A 15 -4.13 -3.41 -4.65
N MET A 16 -4.56 -2.88 -3.49
CA MET A 16 -3.90 -3.11 -2.21
C MET A 16 -3.72 -4.59 -1.85
N PHE A 17 -4.58 -5.47 -2.38
CA PHE A 17 -4.53 -6.92 -2.16
C PHE A 17 -3.81 -7.70 -3.25
N ALA A 18 -3.31 -7.03 -4.29
CA ALA A 18 -2.69 -7.71 -5.41
C ALA A 18 -1.40 -8.44 -4.98
N PRO A 19 -1.22 -9.71 -5.37
CA PRO A 19 -0.11 -10.54 -4.93
C PRO A 19 1.17 -10.26 -5.74
N VAL A 20 1.77 -9.09 -5.51
CA VAL A 20 3.10 -8.72 -6.02
C VAL A 20 4.15 -9.37 -5.12
N ARG A 21 5.02 -10.22 -5.69
CA ARG A 21 6.17 -10.82 -4.99
C ARG A 21 7.32 -9.83 -4.95
N ASP A 22 8.17 -9.95 -3.92
CA ASP A 22 9.38 -9.14 -3.76
C ASP A 22 9.05 -7.63 -3.84
N LEU A 23 8.02 -7.22 -3.08
CA LEU A 23 7.48 -5.87 -3.12
C LEU A 23 8.57 -4.86 -2.75
N GLY A 24 9.04 -4.06 -3.69
CA GLY A 24 10.09 -3.06 -3.44
C GLY A 24 9.56 -1.64 -3.21
N LEU A 25 8.32 -1.37 -3.63
CA LEU A 25 7.69 -0.05 -3.56
C LEU A 25 6.18 -0.20 -3.46
N VAL A 26 5.60 0.68 -2.67
CA VAL A 26 4.17 0.97 -2.67
C VAL A 26 3.97 2.46 -2.90
N ALA A 27 3.02 2.80 -3.77
CA ALA A 27 2.63 4.18 -4.02
C ALA A 27 1.10 4.32 -3.93
N LEU A 28 0.62 5.31 -3.19
CA LEU A 28 -0.79 5.69 -3.10
C LEU A 28 -0.93 7.18 -3.42
N TRP A 29 -1.87 7.51 -4.31
CA TRP A 29 -2.20 8.87 -4.68
C TRP A 29 -3.48 9.32 -3.97
N GLU A 30 -3.50 10.56 -3.48
CA GLU A 30 -4.56 11.18 -2.69
C GLU A 30 -5.06 10.25 -1.57
N ASP A 31 -4.22 10.05 -0.54
CA ASP A 31 -4.53 9.10 0.54
C ASP A 31 -5.73 9.50 1.40
N GLY A 32 -6.22 10.74 1.27
CA GLY A 32 -7.46 11.23 1.85
C GLY A 32 -8.72 11.01 1.00
N ASP A 33 -8.60 10.44 -0.21
CA ASP A 33 -9.75 10.11 -1.06
C ASP A 33 -10.58 8.98 -0.42
N SER A 34 -11.88 9.24 -0.21
CA SER A 34 -12.80 8.25 0.36
C SER A 34 -12.95 7.00 -0.51
N GLY A 35 -12.64 7.07 -1.80
CA GLY A 35 -12.59 5.93 -2.71
C GLY A 35 -11.57 4.86 -2.32
N HIS A 36 -10.63 5.16 -1.41
CA HIS A 36 -9.68 4.20 -0.84
C HIS A 36 -10.24 3.37 0.31
N SER A 37 -11.36 3.77 0.90
CA SER A 37 -12.06 3.03 1.96
C SER A 37 -13.05 2.04 1.36
N GLU A 38 -13.11 0.82 1.89
CA GLU A 38 -14.19 -0.12 1.61
C GLU A 38 -15.35 0.08 2.60
N ASP A 39 -16.58 0.08 2.11
CA ASP A 39 -17.77 0.33 2.94
C ASP A 39 -18.25 -0.95 3.64
N HIS A 40 -17.99 -2.10 3.00
CA HIS A 40 -18.38 -3.40 3.52
C HIS A 40 -17.36 -3.93 4.51
N ALA A 41 -17.82 -4.68 5.51
CA ALA A 41 -16.92 -5.33 6.46
C ALA A 41 -15.84 -6.15 5.73
N PRO A 42 -14.55 -6.03 6.11
CA PRO A 42 -14.01 -5.41 7.34
C PRO A 42 -13.59 -3.94 7.21
N GLN A 43 -14.14 -3.20 6.24
CA GLN A 43 -13.86 -1.78 5.97
C GLN A 43 -12.37 -1.41 5.85
N PRO A 44 -11.56 -2.16 5.08
CA PRO A 44 -10.16 -1.80 4.88
C PRO A 44 -10.02 -0.47 4.14
N HIS A 45 -9.06 0.33 4.59
CA HIS A 45 -8.56 1.48 3.84
C HIS A 45 -7.26 1.12 3.11
N ALA A 46 -7.10 1.56 1.86
CA ALA A 46 -5.93 1.24 1.03
C ALA A 46 -4.60 1.56 1.71
N ARG A 47 -4.42 2.79 2.21
CA ARG A 47 -3.25 3.22 3.01
C ARG A 47 -2.88 2.23 4.11
N GLU A 48 -3.83 1.83 4.97
CA GLU A 48 -3.57 0.94 6.10
C GLU A 48 -3.12 -0.45 5.66
N VAL A 49 -3.81 -1.02 4.66
CA VAL A 49 -3.44 -2.34 4.11
C VAL A 49 -2.04 -2.27 3.49
N LEU A 50 -1.75 -1.21 2.76
CA LEU A 50 -0.47 -0.99 2.10
C LEU A 50 0.68 -0.81 3.10
N VAL A 51 0.49 -0.03 4.17
CA VAL A 51 1.46 0.13 5.29
C VAL A 51 1.72 -1.22 5.95
N LEU A 52 0.65 -1.96 6.26
CA LEU A 52 0.71 -3.30 6.86
C LEU A 52 1.37 -4.35 5.97
N ARG A 53 1.31 -4.19 4.64
CA ARG A 53 2.03 -5.06 3.71
C ARG A 53 3.50 -4.68 3.67
N ALA A 54 3.81 -3.39 3.57
CA ALA A 54 5.19 -2.92 3.56
C ALA A 54 5.96 -3.34 4.82
N SER A 55 5.33 -3.22 6.00
CA SER A 55 5.95 -3.61 7.26
C SER A 55 6.19 -5.12 7.42
N ARG A 56 5.37 -5.97 6.78
CA ARG A 56 5.51 -7.43 6.83
C ARG A 56 6.56 -7.99 5.87
N GLU A 57 6.82 -7.31 4.76
CA GLU A 57 7.83 -7.72 3.77
C GLU A 57 9.26 -7.37 4.24
N ALA A 58 9.39 -6.52 5.27
CA ALA A 58 10.67 -6.22 5.91
C ALA A 58 11.17 -7.40 6.78
N GLY A 59 11.92 -8.31 6.18
CA GLY A 59 12.58 -9.42 6.89
C GLY A 59 13.91 -9.01 7.53
N ALA A 60 14.28 -9.61 8.67
CA ALA A 60 15.54 -9.33 9.37
C ALA A 60 16.82 -9.72 8.59
N GLU A 61 16.70 -10.64 7.62
CA GLU A 61 17.79 -11.10 6.73
C GLU A 61 17.41 -10.96 5.24
N GLY A 62 16.32 -10.23 4.94
CA GLY A 62 15.72 -10.12 3.61
C GLY A 62 16.15 -8.87 2.83
N PRO A 63 15.58 -8.65 1.63
CA PRO A 63 15.72 -7.38 0.91
C PRO A 63 15.24 -6.21 1.77
N PRO A 64 15.71 -4.97 1.50
CA PRO A 64 15.29 -3.81 2.27
C PRO A 64 13.77 -3.67 2.28
N ALA A 65 13.23 -3.12 3.37
CA ALA A 65 11.81 -2.85 3.50
C ALA A 65 11.30 -2.08 2.27
N PRO A 66 10.07 -2.34 1.81
CA PRO A 66 9.54 -1.67 0.64
C PRO A 66 9.46 -0.16 0.88
N ALA A 67 9.87 0.64 -0.10
CA ALA A 67 9.67 2.08 -0.03
C ALA A 67 8.16 2.38 -0.01
N PHE A 68 7.76 3.38 0.77
CA PHE A 68 6.37 3.81 0.87
C PHE A 68 6.25 5.26 0.40
N LEU A 69 5.46 5.48 -0.65
CA LEU A 69 5.22 6.80 -1.22
C LEU A 69 3.74 7.17 -1.10
N LEU A 70 3.47 8.27 -0.41
CA LEU A 70 2.17 8.95 -0.45
C LEU A 70 2.31 10.22 -1.28
N GLY A 71 1.49 10.36 -2.31
CA GLY A 71 1.39 11.59 -3.09
C GLY A 71 0.02 12.21 -2.92
N SER A 72 -0.05 13.50 -2.65
CA SER A 72 -1.29 14.29 -2.62
C SER A 72 -0.96 15.75 -2.87
N VAL A 73 -1.96 16.54 -3.27
CA VAL A 73 -1.90 18.01 -3.27
C VAL A 73 -1.91 18.61 -1.86
N GLY A 74 -2.29 17.83 -0.84
CA GLY A 74 -2.26 18.18 0.57
C GLY A 74 -1.45 17.19 1.41
N CYS A 75 -1.48 17.36 2.73
CA CYS A 75 -0.92 16.41 3.67
C CYS A 75 -2.00 16.06 4.69
N THR A 76 -2.48 14.82 4.65
CA THR A 76 -3.43 14.30 5.63
C THR A 76 -2.72 14.06 6.96
N VAL A 77 -3.48 13.96 8.05
CA VAL A 77 -2.92 13.70 9.38
C VAL A 77 -2.27 12.33 9.43
N GLU A 78 -2.89 11.34 8.80
CA GLU A 78 -2.38 9.98 8.74
C GLU A 78 -1.11 9.91 7.88
N ALA A 79 -1.03 10.64 6.75
CA ALA A 79 0.22 10.76 5.98
C ALA A 79 1.33 11.38 6.82
N ALA A 80 1.03 12.45 7.58
CA ALA A 80 1.99 13.10 8.45
C ALA A 80 2.50 12.18 9.58
N GLN A 81 1.69 11.22 10.04
CA GLN A 81 2.08 10.24 11.05
C GLN A 81 3.09 9.20 10.54
N LEU A 82 3.13 8.93 9.24
CA LEU A 82 4.03 7.93 8.65
C LEU A 82 5.47 8.42 8.45
N VAL A 83 5.73 9.71 8.64
CA VAL A 83 7.06 10.34 8.45
C VAL A 83 7.81 10.52 9.78
N ARG A 84 7.20 10.18 10.92
CA ARG A 84 7.79 10.36 12.26
C ARG A 84 8.57 9.16 12.78
#